data_AF-A0A5B7DF12-F1
#
_entry.id   AF-A0A5B7DF12-F1
#
_cell.length_a   1.000
_cell.length_b   1.000
_cell.length_c   1.000
_cell.angle_alpha   90.00
_cell.angle_beta   90.00
_cell.angle_gamma   90.00
#
_symmetry.space_group_name_H-M   'P 1'
#
loop_
_entity.id
_entity.type
_entity.pdbx_description
1 polymer ?
#
loop_
_entity_poly.entity_id
_entity_poly.type
_entity_poly.pdbx_seq_one_letter_code
_entity_poly.pdbx_strand_id
1 'polypeptide(L)'
;MEDKADLDRKEARRGKQVTAASEGRNNFGKCKIEVRKKDNAIMCDACREWFHAGCGKCSQSLYRVLQEEENQFWFCPACKPNIMQDCAEIKRLREENTAMKKQIQELREKYEELTVNMNQTEDRWKAKEEGIVERAARETVLRMEILLEKSEKQREEKEEREKRKKNLFIFNLLESKKQLDKDGD
;
A
#
# COMPACT_ATOMS: atom_id res chain seq x y z
N MET A 1 24.84 -19.22 24.29
CA MET A 1 25.82 -19.64 23.28
C MET A 1 26.72 -18.44 23.08
N GLU A 2 27.94 -18.46 23.59
CA GLU A 2 28.90 -17.38 23.33
C GLU A 2 29.33 -17.48 21.86
N ASP A 3 29.24 -16.37 21.12
CA ASP A 3 29.65 -16.33 19.72
C ASP A 3 31.15 -16.57 19.63
N LYS A 4 31.58 -17.38 18.65
CA LYS A 4 32.99 -17.73 18.41
C LYS A 4 33.90 -16.48 18.31
N ALA A 5 33.34 -15.36 17.86
CA ALA A 5 34.02 -14.06 17.80
C ALA A 5 34.42 -13.48 19.17
N ASP A 6 33.64 -13.75 20.22
CA ASP A 6 33.92 -13.26 21.58
C ASP A 6 35.03 -14.09 22.25
N LEU A 7 35.08 -15.40 21.98
CA LEU A 7 36.16 -16.28 22.45
C LEU A 7 37.50 -15.94 21.77
N ASP A 8 37.49 -15.69 20.46
CA ASP A 8 38.68 -15.27 19.72
C ASP A 8 39.19 -13.89 20.20
N ARG A 9 38.28 -13.02 20.68
CA ARG A 9 38.62 -11.73 21.30
C ARG A 9 39.29 -11.88 22.67
N LYS A 10 38.85 -12.86 23.49
CA LYS A 10 39.45 -13.19 24.80
C LYS A 10 40.91 -13.65 24.65
N GLU A 11 41.19 -14.51 23.67
CA GLU A 11 42.57 -14.97 23.42
C GLU A 11 43.46 -13.88 22.81
N ALA A 12 42.90 -13.04 21.93
CA ALA A 12 43.62 -11.95 21.31
C ALA A 12 44.01 -10.84 22.30
N ARG A 13 43.27 -10.57 23.40
CA ARG A 13 43.62 -9.48 24.34
C ARG A 13 44.62 -9.88 25.43
N ARG A 14 44.72 -11.18 25.78
CA ARG A 14 45.57 -11.69 26.88
C ARG A 14 47.00 -12.08 26.48
N GLY A 15 47.47 -11.68 25.29
CA GLY A 15 48.86 -11.91 24.90
C GLY A 15 49.19 -13.38 24.69
N LYS A 16 48.50 -14.04 23.76
CA LYS A 16 49.05 -15.24 23.10
C LYS A 16 49.98 -14.81 21.97
N GLN A 17 51.13 -15.46 21.90
CA GLN A 17 52.24 -15.14 20.99
C GLN A 17 51.79 -14.84 19.57
N VAL A 18 52.19 -13.67 19.08
CA VAL A 18 52.36 -13.46 17.65
C VAL A 18 53.81 -13.03 17.44
N THR A 19 54.69 -14.01 17.22
CA THR A 19 55.92 -13.76 16.46
C THR A 19 55.51 -13.66 15.00
N ALA A 20 54.85 -12.56 14.63
CA ALA A 20 54.64 -12.22 13.23
C ALA A 20 55.76 -11.27 12.83
N ALA A 21 56.86 -11.84 12.35
CA ALA A 21 57.74 -11.14 11.44
C ALA A 21 56.87 -10.72 10.24
N SER A 22 56.37 -9.49 10.25
CA SER A 22 55.69 -8.89 9.11
C SER A 22 56.66 -7.93 8.44
N GLU A 23 57.43 -8.46 7.50
CA GLU A 23 57.98 -7.65 6.43
C GLU A 23 56.81 -7.04 5.66
N GLY A 24 56.64 -5.73 5.80
CA GLY A 24 55.77 -4.93 4.94
C GLY A 24 54.33 -4.78 5.44
N ARG A 25 54.11 -3.83 6.36
CA ARG A 25 53.39 -2.56 6.09
C ARG A 25 53.09 -1.83 7.42
N ASN A 26 53.55 -0.58 7.47
CA ASN A 26 53.08 0.54 8.31
C ASN A 26 52.93 0.31 9.82
N ASN A 27 54.05 0.44 10.54
CA ASN A 27 54.09 0.65 11.99
C ASN A 27 53.34 1.94 12.39
N PHE A 28 52.07 1.86 12.79
CA PHE A 28 51.35 3.00 13.38
C PHE A 28 51.40 3.05 14.91
N GLY A 29 52.16 2.16 15.56
CA GLY A 29 52.66 2.40 16.90
C GLY A 29 53.69 3.52 16.86
N LYS A 30 53.37 4.71 17.38
CA LYS A 30 54.25 5.91 17.36
C LYS A 30 55.70 5.65 17.77
N CYS A 31 55.92 4.62 18.58
CA CYS A 31 57.23 4.25 19.09
C CYS A 31 58.07 3.34 18.18
N LYS A 32 57.54 2.78 17.07
CA LYS A 32 58.23 1.79 16.19
C LYS A 32 58.88 0.59 16.91
N ILE A 33 58.60 0.43 18.20
CA ILE A 33 59.12 -0.64 19.05
C ILE A 33 58.13 -1.79 18.98
N GLU A 34 58.65 -2.99 18.78
CA GLU A 34 57.87 -4.21 18.81
C GLU A 34 57.22 -4.42 20.20
N VAL A 35 55.93 -4.72 20.21
CA VAL A 35 55.19 -5.03 21.44
C VAL A 35 55.59 -6.43 21.92
N ARG A 36 56.14 -6.53 23.13
CA ARG A 36 56.53 -7.79 23.77
C ARG A 36 55.45 -8.29 24.73
N LYS A 37 55.47 -9.59 25.05
CA LYS A 37 54.53 -10.21 26.00
C LYS A 37 54.42 -9.54 27.38
N LYS A 38 55.52 -8.95 27.84
CA LYS A 38 55.59 -8.32 29.17
C LYS A 38 55.14 -6.85 29.12
N ASP A 39 54.88 -6.33 27.94
CA ASP A 39 54.49 -4.94 27.76
C ASP A 39 52.99 -4.79 28.03
N ASN A 40 52.62 -3.67 28.66
CA ASN A 40 51.21 -3.26 28.71
C ASN A 40 50.80 -2.81 27.31
N ALA A 41 50.09 -3.67 26.60
CA ALA A 41 49.68 -3.42 25.23
C ALA A 41 48.22 -3.79 25.01
N ILE A 42 47.61 -3.09 24.06
CA ILE A 42 46.22 -3.24 23.70
C ILE A 42 46.09 -3.31 22.17
N MET A 43 45.22 -4.20 21.71
CA MET A 43 44.90 -4.34 20.29
C MET A 43 43.76 -3.38 19.92
N CYS A 44 43.92 -2.66 18.82
CA CYS A 44 42.85 -1.85 18.23
C CYS A 44 41.76 -2.76 17.65
N ASP A 45 40.49 -2.56 18.02
CA ASP A 45 39.39 -3.37 17.52
C ASP A 45 39.07 -3.11 16.03
N ALA A 46 39.54 -1.99 15.46
CA ALA A 46 39.35 -1.64 14.05
C ALA A 46 40.47 -2.18 13.14
N CYS A 47 41.72 -1.74 13.35
CA CYS A 47 42.85 -2.17 12.49
C CYS A 47 43.52 -3.47 12.94
N ARG A 48 43.14 -4.03 14.10
CA ARG A 48 43.72 -5.26 14.68
C ARG A 48 45.23 -5.18 14.96
N GLU A 49 45.82 -3.99 14.95
CA GLU A 49 47.21 -3.77 15.34
C GLU A 49 47.36 -3.62 16.86
N TRP A 50 48.53 -4.00 17.37
CA TRP A 50 48.90 -3.89 18.78
C TRP A 50 49.62 -2.58 19.07
N PHE A 51 49.25 -1.94 20.18
CA PHE A 51 49.82 -0.69 20.63
C PHE A 51 50.23 -0.82 22.10
N HIS A 52 51.44 -0.37 22.46
CA HIS A 52 51.73 -0.08 23.87
C HIS A 52 50.68 0.89 24.41
N ALA A 53 50.17 0.63 25.62
CA ALA A 53 49.12 1.44 26.23
C ALA A 53 49.49 2.94 26.23
N GLY A 54 50.75 3.26 26.53
CA GLY A 54 51.28 4.63 26.44
C GLY A 54 51.34 5.18 25.01
N CYS A 55 51.85 4.42 24.04
CA CYS A 55 51.93 4.87 22.63
C CYS A 55 50.53 5.08 22.01
N GLY A 56 49.54 4.30 22.44
CA GLY A 56 48.13 4.41 22.05
C GLY A 56 47.34 5.49 22.81
N LYS A 57 47.96 6.23 23.75
CA LYS A 57 47.29 7.17 24.65
C LYS A 57 46.14 6.53 25.46
N CYS A 58 46.28 5.26 25.82
CA CYS A 58 45.38 4.57 26.73
C CYS A 58 45.84 4.82 28.17
N SER A 59 45.03 5.50 28.99
CA SER A 59 45.37 5.72 30.40
C SER A 59 45.40 4.40 31.15
N GLN A 60 46.19 4.33 32.24
CA GLN A 60 46.25 3.11 33.06
C GLN A 60 44.87 2.71 33.62
N SER A 61 44.03 3.70 33.94
CA SER A 61 42.64 3.48 34.38
C SER A 61 41.79 2.86 33.27
N LEU A 62 41.83 3.44 32.07
CA LEU A 62 41.10 2.91 30.91
C LEU A 62 41.60 1.52 30.53
N TYR A 63 42.92 1.29 30.58
CA TYR A 63 43.51 -0.01 30.32
C TYR A 63 42.99 -1.07 31.30
N ARG A 64 42.91 -0.76 32.60
CA ARG A 64 42.33 -1.68 33.60
C ARG A 64 40.86 -1.99 33.30
N VAL A 65 40.04 -0.97 33.04
CA VAL A 65 38.63 -1.15 32.66
C VAL A 65 38.49 -2.03 31.41
N LEU A 66 39.32 -1.82 30.39
CA LEU A 66 39.30 -2.61 29.16
C LEU A 66 39.78 -4.07 29.34
N GLN A 67 40.49 -4.36 30.43
CA GLN A 67 40.90 -5.72 30.82
C GLN A 67 39.84 -6.39 31.70
N GLU A 68 39.04 -5.62 32.43
CA GLU A 68 37.97 -6.10 33.31
C GLU A 68 36.63 -6.25 32.58
N GLU A 69 36.32 -5.38 31.61
CA GLU A 69 35.06 -5.36 30.86
C GLU A 69 35.23 -5.89 29.42
N GLU A 70 34.51 -6.96 29.10
CA GLU A 70 34.58 -7.62 27.78
C GLU A 70 33.86 -6.83 26.66
N ASN A 71 32.89 -5.98 27.03
CA ASN A 71 32.03 -5.26 26.08
C ASN A 71 32.58 -3.92 25.60
N GLN A 72 33.77 -3.54 26.07
CA GLN A 72 34.36 -2.25 25.72
C GLN A 72 35.28 -2.37 24.49
N PHE A 73 35.04 -1.51 23.51
CA PHE A 73 35.86 -1.38 22.31
C PHE A 73 36.92 -0.30 22.49
N TRP A 74 38.14 -0.59 22.06
CA TRP A 74 39.22 0.39 22.01
C TRP A 74 39.71 0.58 20.58
N PHE A 75 39.83 1.85 20.21
CA PHE A 75 40.29 2.26 18.89
C PHE A 75 41.55 3.12 19.04
N CYS A 76 42.57 2.82 18.26
CA CYS A 76 43.79 3.61 18.25
C CYS A 76 43.49 5.06 17.76
N PRO A 77 44.37 6.04 18.07
CA PRO A 77 44.15 7.42 17.67
C PRO A 77 43.96 7.66 16.16
N ALA A 78 44.46 6.75 15.32
CA ALA A 78 44.27 6.82 13.87
C ALA A 78 42.89 6.32 13.44
N CYS A 79 42.37 5.25 14.05
CA CYS A 79 41.06 4.69 13.71
C CYS A 79 39.90 5.44 14.38
N LYS A 80 40.13 6.01 15.57
CA LYS A 80 39.07 6.64 16.39
C LYS A 80 38.27 7.72 15.64
N PRO A 81 38.89 8.67 14.91
CA PRO A 81 38.12 9.70 14.18
C PRO A 81 37.17 9.10 13.13
N ASN A 82 37.64 8.12 12.35
CA ASN A 82 36.83 7.48 11.32
C ASN A 82 35.65 6.73 11.94
N ILE A 83 35.87 5.95 13.01
CA ILE A 83 34.79 5.25 13.71
C ILE A 83 33.77 6.23 14.28
N MET A 84 34.20 7.37 14.84
CA MET A 84 33.28 8.38 15.34
C MET A 84 32.44 9.01 14.21
N GLN A 85 33.05 9.26 13.05
CA GLN A 85 32.34 9.75 11.87
C GLN A 85 31.34 8.70 11.35
N ASP A 86 31.75 7.44 11.24
CA ASP A 86 30.89 6.33 10.81
C ASP A 86 29.70 6.14 11.77
N CYS A 87 29.92 6.24 13.09
CA CYS A 87 28.84 6.17 14.07
C CYS A 87 27.84 7.33 13.91
N ALA A 88 28.32 8.55 13.66
CA ALA A 88 27.46 9.71 13.41
C ALA A 88 26.65 9.53 12.12
N GLU A 89 27.28 9.02 11.06
CA GLU A 89 26.63 8.74 9.79
C GLU A 89 25.60 7.61 9.91
N ILE A 90 25.93 6.52 10.59
CA ILE A 90 24.99 5.43 10.87
C ILE A 90 23.78 5.94 11.66
N LYS A 91 23.99 6.84 12.63
CA LYS A 91 22.88 7.45 13.38
C LYS A 91 21.99 8.26 12.44
N ARG A 92 22.56 9.13 11.60
CA ARG A 92 21.82 9.92 10.60
C ARG A 92 21.05 9.02 9.65
N LEU A 93 21.70 8.00 9.08
CA LEU A 93 21.07 7.04 8.17
C LEU A 93 19.93 6.27 8.84
N ARG A 94 20.03 5.96 10.14
CA ARG A 94 18.93 5.34 10.89
C ARG A 94 17.74 6.28 11.04
N GLU A 95 17.98 7.54 11.38
CA GLU A 95 16.94 8.58 11.49
C GLU A 95 16.26 8.84 10.13
N GLU A 96 17.03 8.91 9.05
CA GLU A 96 16.49 9.04 7.69
C GLU A 96 15.68 7.79 7.29
N ASN A 97 16.16 6.60 7.61
CA ASN A 97 15.42 5.36 7.34
C ASN A 97 14.12 5.27 8.13
N THR A 98 14.08 5.72 9.39
CA THR A 98 12.83 5.73 10.16
C THR A 98 11.84 6.75 9.62
N ALA A 99 12.33 7.94 9.22
CA ALA A 99 11.50 8.96 8.56
C ALA A 99 10.93 8.45 7.22
N MET A 100 11.77 7.85 6.37
CA MET A 100 11.34 7.27 5.09
C MET A 100 10.31 6.15 5.28
N LYS A 101 10.52 5.25 6.25
CA LYS A 101 9.54 4.21 6.58
C LYS A 101 8.18 4.80 6.98
N LYS A 102 8.18 5.89 7.74
CA LYS A 102 6.95 6.60 8.10
C LYS A 102 6.25 7.17 6.87
N GLN A 103 6.99 7.83 5.97
CA GLN A 103 6.42 8.36 4.72
C GLN A 103 5.84 7.26 3.83
N ILE A 104 6.50 6.10 3.73
CA ILE A 104 5.98 4.94 2.99
C ILE A 104 4.67 4.45 3.60
N GLN A 105 4.59 4.39 4.94
CA GLN A 105 3.36 3.98 5.63
C GLN A 105 2.21 4.97 5.36
N GLU A 106 2.47 6.27 5.49
CA GLU A 106 1.48 7.32 5.20
C GLU A 106 0.99 7.28 3.74
N LEU A 107 1.89 7.02 2.78
CA LEU A 107 1.52 6.88 1.38
C LEU A 107 0.67 5.63 1.12
N ARG A 108 0.95 4.51 1.80
CA ARG A 108 0.14 3.29 1.69
C ARG A 108 -1.27 3.51 2.22
N GLU A 109 -1.42 4.19 3.35
CA GLU A 109 -2.73 4.53 3.93
C GLU A 109 -3.54 5.41 2.98
N LYS A 110 -2.92 6.45 2.40
CA LYS A 110 -3.57 7.30 1.38
C LYS A 110 -3.95 6.54 0.12
N TYR A 111 -3.13 5.58 -0.31
CA TYR A 111 -3.42 4.75 -1.48
C TYR A 111 -4.62 3.84 -1.23
N GLU A 112 -4.70 3.23 -0.04
CA GLU A 112 -5.84 2.41 0.36
C GLU A 112 -7.13 3.23 0.42
N GLU A 113 -7.08 4.40 1.06
CA GLU A 113 -8.21 5.33 1.12
C GLU A 113 -8.68 5.74 -0.29
N LEU A 114 -7.74 6.08 -1.17
CA LEU A 114 -8.06 6.43 -2.55
C LEU A 114 -8.71 5.27 -3.30
N THR A 115 -8.22 4.04 -3.10
CA THR A 115 -8.78 2.83 -3.73
C THR A 115 -10.21 2.58 -3.27
N VAL A 116 -10.49 2.69 -1.96
CA VAL A 116 -11.84 2.56 -1.41
C VAL A 116 -12.76 3.64 -1.97
N ASN A 117 -12.32 4.90 -2.00
CA ASN A 117 -13.09 6.02 -2.54
C ASN A 117 -13.40 5.81 -4.03
N MET A 118 -12.44 5.31 -4.81
CA MET A 118 -12.62 5.00 -6.22
C MET A 118 -13.70 3.92 -6.42
N ASN A 119 -13.61 2.80 -5.71
CA ASN A 119 -14.61 1.73 -5.79
C ASN A 119 -16.01 2.22 -5.40
N GLN A 120 -16.11 2.99 -4.31
CA GLN A 120 -17.39 3.58 -3.91
C GLN A 120 -17.95 4.57 -4.94
N THR A 121 -17.09 5.34 -5.60
CA THR A 121 -17.56 6.23 -6.68
C THR A 121 -18.09 5.40 -7.85
N GLU A 122 -17.40 4.33 -8.24
CA GLU A 122 -17.82 3.43 -9.31
C GLU A 122 -19.17 2.78 -9.00
N ASP A 123 -19.36 2.27 -7.78
CA ASP A 123 -20.63 1.69 -7.34
C ASP A 123 -21.76 2.71 -7.36
N ARG A 124 -21.51 3.96 -6.93
CA ARG A 124 -22.49 5.05 -7.03
C ARG A 124 -22.83 5.39 -8.47
N TRP A 125 -21.87 5.33 -9.39
CA TRP A 125 -22.11 5.56 -10.81
C TRP A 125 -22.96 4.45 -11.41
N LYS A 126 -22.63 3.18 -11.15
CA LYS A 126 -23.41 2.02 -11.61
C LYS A 126 -24.85 2.06 -11.08
N ALA A 127 -25.05 2.34 -9.80
CA ALA A 127 -26.39 2.46 -9.23
C ALA A 127 -27.21 3.60 -9.85
N LYS A 128 -26.58 4.74 -10.18
CA LYS A 128 -27.25 5.83 -10.89
C LYS A 128 -27.61 5.44 -12.32
N GLU A 129 -26.71 4.75 -13.02
CA GLU A 129 -26.92 4.26 -14.37
C GLU A 129 -28.09 3.27 -14.41
N GLU A 130 -28.10 2.27 -13.53
CA GLU A 130 -29.21 1.32 -13.36
C GLU A 130 -30.53 2.05 -13.07
N GLY A 131 -30.53 3.04 -12.15
CA GLY A 131 -31.73 3.83 -11.85
C GLY A 131 -32.19 4.74 -12.99
N ILE A 132 -31.31 5.14 -13.92
CA ILE A 132 -31.70 5.84 -15.15
C ILE A 132 -32.33 4.87 -16.14
N VAL A 133 -31.70 3.72 -16.36
CA VAL A 133 -32.20 2.67 -17.26
C VAL A 133 -33.57 2.17 -16.81
N GLU A 134 -33.75 1.92 -15.51
CA GLU A 134 -35.02 1.45 -14.97
C GLU A 134 -36.15 2.49 -15.16
N ARG A 135 -35.87 3.77 -14.92
CA ARG A 135 -36.84 4.85 -15.14
C ARG A 135 -37.23 4.95 -16.62
N ALA A 136 -36.25 4.91 -17.53
CA ALA A 136 -36.50 4.94 -18.97
C ALA A 136 -37.32 3.72 -19.44
N ALA A 137 -37.04 2.54 -18.89
CA ALA A 137 -37.81 1.33 -19.18
C ALA A 137 -39.27 1.46 -18.71
N ARG A 138 -39.50 1.93 -17.48
CA ARG A 138 -40.85 2.18 -16.94
C ARG A 138 -41.63 3.18 -17.79
N GLU A 139 -40.99 4.28 -18.20
CA GLU A 139 -41.61 5.29 -19.07
C GLU A 139 -41.98 4.72 -20.44
N THR A 140 -41.10 3.87 -21.01
CA THR A 140 -41.34 3.21 -22.30
C THR A 140 -42.53 2.27 -22.24
N VAL A 141 -42.64 1.46 -21.18
CA VAL A 141 -43.77 0.56 -20.95
C VAL A 141 -45.08 1.36 -20.82
N LEU A 142 -45.10 2.39 -19.97
CA LEU A 142 -46.27 3.24 -19.78
C LEU A 142 -46.71 3.90 -21.09
N ARG A 143 -45.75 4.41 -21.88
CA ARG A 143 -46.04 5.01 -23.20
C ARG A 143 -46.65 3.98 -24.15
N MET A 144 -46.18 2.73 -24.11
CA MET A 144 -46.70 1.65 -24.94
C MET A 144 -48.12 1.25 -24.54
N GLU A 145 -48.42 1.17 -23.24
CA GLU A 145 -49.76 0.92 -22.71
C GLU A 145 -50.76 1.98 -23.18
N ILE A 146 -50.40 3.27 -23.09
CA ILE A 146 -51.24 4.38 -23.56
C ILE A 146 -51.50 4.27 -25.07
N LEU A 147 -50.50 3.88 -25.86
CA LEU A 147 -50.64 3.72 -27.31
C LEU A 147 -51.57 2.55 -27.65
N LEU A 148 -51.48 1.44 -26.92
CA LEU A 148 -52.35 0.28 -27.10
C LEU A 148 -53.80 0.65 -26.79
N GLU A 149 -54.07 1.28 -25.64
CA GLU A 149 -55.41 1.73 -25.25
C GLU A 149 -56.00 2.70 -26.30
N LYS A 150 -55.19 3.64 -26.80
CA LYS A 150 -55.62 4.56 -27.86
C LYS A 150 -55.96 3.82 -29.17
N SER A 151 -55.19 2.79 -29.52
CA SER A 151 -55.44 1.99 -30.72
C SER A 151 -56.74 1.18 -30.61
N GLU A 152 -57.04 0.64 -29.43
CA GLU A 152 -58.26 -0.11 -29.15
C GLU A 152 -59.48 0.79 -29.24
N LYS A 153 -59.46 1.96 -28.60
CA LYS A 153 -60.52 2.98 -28.71
C LYS A 153 -60.76 3.38 -30.17
N GLN A 154 -59.70 3.60 -30.94
CA GLN A 154 -59.83 3.91 -32.37
C GLN A 154 -60.45 2.77 -33.18
N ARG A 155 -60.18 1.51 -32.82
CA ARG A 155 -60.80 0.34 -33.46
C ARG A 155 -62.29 0.28 -33.13
N GLU A 156 -62.66 0.42 -31.87
CA GLU A 156 -64.05 0.44 -31.40
C GLU A 156 -64.86 1.57 -32.07
N GLU A 157 -64.30 2.79 -32.13
CA GLU A 157 -64.94 3.91 -32.81
C GLU A 157 -65.17 3.64 -34.31
N LYS A 158 -64.20 3.01 -34.99
CA LYS A 158 -64.35 2.61 -36.40
C LYS A 158 -65.45 1.57 -36.57
N GLU A 159 -65.49 0.55 -35.72
CA GLU A 159 -66.53 -0.47 -35.76
C GLU A 159 -67.92 0.12 -35.51
N GLU A 160 -68.05 1.04 -34.54
CA GLU A 160 -69.30 1.75 -34.27
C GLU A 160 -69.72 2.66 -35.44
N ARG A 161 -68.78 3.36 -36.09
CA ARG A 161 -69.07 4.12 -37.32
C ARG A 161 -69.59 3.21 -38.43
N GLU A 162 -69.00 2.04 -38.63
CA GLU A 162 -69.46 1.08 -39.64
C GLU A 162 -70.83 0.48 -39.30
N LYS A 163 -71.12 0.20 -38.02
CA LYS A 163 -72.47 -0.20 -37.59
C LYS A 163 -73.51 0.87 -37.90
N ARG A 164 -73.22 2.14 -37.62
CA ARG A 164 -74.13 3.27 -37.90
C ARG A 164 -74.44 3.43 -39.39
N LYS A 165 -73.48 3.14 -40.28
CA LYS A 165 -73.70 3.16 -41.74
C LYS A 165 -74.70 2.09 -42.21
N LYS A 166 -74.85 0.98 -41.48
CA LYS A 166 -75.77 -0.11 -41.81
C LYS A 166 -77.21 0.12 -41.32
N ASN A 167 -77.44 1.10 -40.43
CA ASN A 167 -78.79 1.48 -40.02
C ASN A 167 -79.46 2.29 -41.14
N LEU A 168 -80.25 1.60 -41.96
CA LEU A 168 -81.01 2.18 -43.06
C LEU A 168 -82.24 2.94 -42.50
N PHE A 169 -82.30 4.25 -42.69
CA PHE A 169 -83.50 5.03 -42.44
C PHE A 169 -84.38 5.03 -43.70
N ILE A 170 -85.50 4.29 -43.66
CA ILE A 170 -86.48 4.32 -44.74
C ILE A 170 -87.48 5.45 -44.45
N PHE A 171 -87.35 6.56 -45.16
CA PHE A 171 -88.37 7.60 -45.24
C PHE A 171 -89.25 7.36 -46.48
N ASN A 172 -90.55 7.64 -46.38
CA ASN A 172 -91.60 7.41 -47.40
C ASN A 172 -92.10 5.97 -47.60
N LEU A 173 -92.09 5.12 -46.58
CA LEU A 173 -92.99 3.97 -46.58
C LEU A 173 -94.41 4.47 -46.28
N LEU A 174 -95.27 4.50 -47.30
CA LEU A 174 -96.72 4.58 -47.11
C LEU A 174 -97.13 3.36 -46.28
N GLU A 175 -97.73 3.60 -45.11
CA GLU A 175 -98.28 2.53 -44.28
C GLU A 175 -99.20 1.66 -45.13
N SER A 176 -98.86 0.37 -45.27
CA SER A 176 -99.71 -0.56 -46.00
C SER A 176 -101.04 -0.67 -45.24
N LYS A 177 -102.09 -0.03 -45.76
CA LYS A 177 -103.46 -0.27 -45.31
C LYS A 177 -103.74 -1.75 -45.48
N LYS A 178 -103.87 -2.48 -44.36
CA LYS A 178 -104.43 -3.83 -44.36
C LYS A 178 -105.83 -3.76 -44.96
N GLN A 179 -105.98 -4.23 -46.20
CA GLN A 179 -107.28 -4.50 -46.79
C GLN A 179 -107.82 -5.75 -46.08
N LEU A 180 -108.79 -5.53 -45.18
CA LEU A 180 -109.63 -6.57 -44.64
C LEU A 180 -110.59 -6.98 -45.75
N ASP A 181 -110.31 -8.10 -46.41
CA ASP A 181 -111.28 -8.74 -47.28
C ASP A 181 -112.41 -9.29 -46.40
N LYS A 182 -113.52 -8.55 -46.38
CA LYS A 182 -114.83 -9.08 -46.07
C LYS A 182 -115.40 -9.59 -47.39
N ASP A 183 -115.33 -10.90 -47.60
CA ASP A 183 -116.30 -11.56 -48.47
C ASP A 183 -117.25 -12.36 -47.57
N GLY A 184 -118.51 -11.92 -47.58
CA GLY A 184 -119.66 -12.65 -47.06
C GLY A 184 -120.54 -13.13 -48.20
N ASP A 185 -121.48 -13.99 -47.80
CA ASP A 185 -122.57 -14.67 -48.53
C ASP A 185 -122.24 -15.96 -49.29
#